data_AF-A0A9E2W2W2-F1
#
_entry.id   AF-A0A9E2W2W2-F1
#
_cell.length_a   1.000
_cell.length_b   1.000
_cell.length_c   1.000
_cell.angle_alpha   90.00
_cell.angle_beta   90.00
_cell.angle_gamma   90.00
#
_symmetry.space_group_name_H-M   'P 1'
#
loop_
_entity.id
_entity.type
_entity.pdbx_description
1 polymer ?
#
loop_
_entity_poly.entity_id
_entity_poly.type
_entity_poly.pdbx_seq_one_letter_code
_entity_poly.pdbx_strand_id
1 'polypeptide(L)' 'MDEIIGQDHLVGPTGPLRRLVQSGRLVSMILWGPAGSGKTTLARLVAADAGYHVEAVSAVASGVKEIRSA' A
#
# COMPACT_ATOMS: atom_id res chain seq x y z
N MET A 1 -2.50 -7.84 -8.65
CA MET A 1 -1.94 -8.25 -7.33
C MET A 1 -1.01 -9.47 -7.39
N ASP A 2 -1.04 -10.27 -8.46
CA ASP A 2 -0.37 -11.58 -8.53
C ASP A 2 1.16 -11.51 -8.77
N GLU A 3 1.69 -10.31 -9.01
CA GLU A 3 3.13 -10.04 -9.16
C GLU A 3 3.87 -9.95 -7.81
N ILE A 4 3.15 -9.96 -6.68
CA ILE A 4 3.75 -9.81 -5.35
C ILE A 4 4.23 -11.17 -4.85
N ILE A 5 5.54 -11.28 -4.66
CA ILE A 5 6.18 -12.51 -4.20
C ILE A 5 6.33 -12.50 -2.68
N GLY A 6 6.00 -13.62 -2.03
CA GLY A 6 6.28 -13.87 -0.60
C GLY A 6 5.29 -13.21 0.37
N GLN A 7 4.19 -12.66 -0.11
CA GLN A 7 3.14 -12.02 0.72
C GLN A 7 1.78 -12.70 0.56
N ASP A 8 1.73 -13.99 0.24
CA ASP A 8 0.50 -14.74 -0.05
C ASP A 8 -0.54 -14.64 1.06
N HIS A 9 -0.09 -14.58 2.32
CA HIS A 9 -0.95 -14.38 3.48
C HIS A 9 -1.69 -13.03 3.49
N LEU A 10 -1.21 -12.02 2.76
CA LEU A 10 -1.83 -10.71 2.60
C LEU A 10 -2.61 -10.57 1.27
N VAL A 11 -2.04 -11.06 0.16
CA VAL A 11 -2.51 -10.76 -1.21
C VAL A 11 -2.99 -11.99 -1.99
N GLY A 12 -2.79 -13.19 -1.43
CA GLY A 12 -3.30 -14.44 -1.98
C GLY A 12 -4.84 -14.48 -1.96
N PRO A 13 -5.46 -15.55 -2.49
CA PRO A 13 -6.91 -15.61 -2.75
C PRO A 13 -7.80 -15.28 -1.54
N THR A 14 -7.35 -15.62 -0.32
CA THR A 14 -8.05 -15.37 0.94
C THR A 14 -7.40 -14.27 1.78
N GLY A 15 -6.42 -13.56 1.23
CA GLY A 15 -5.66 -12.51 1.90
C GLY A 15 -6.53 -11.30 2.23
N PRO A 16 -6.32 -10.65 3.39
CA PRO A 16 -7.10 -9.48 3.81
C PRO A 16 -6.97 -8.31 2.83
N LEU A 17 -5.79 -8.06 2.24
CA LEU A 17 -5.61 -6.96 1.29
C LEU A 17 -6.34 -7.23 -0.02
N ARG A 18 -6.33 -8.48 -0.50
CA ARG A 18 -7.07 -8.85 -1.72
C ARG A 18 -8.57 -8.62 -1.53
N ARG A 19 -9.14 -8.96 -0.37
CA ARG A 19 -10.56 -8.67 -0.08
C ARG A 19 -10.86 -7.17 -0.05
N LEU A 20 -10.00 -6.37 0.57
CA LEU A 20 -10.18 -4.91 0.64
C LEU A 20 -10.18 -4.29 -0.76
N VAL A 21 -9.20 -4.64 -1.58
CA VAL A 21 -9.10 -4.20 -2.97
C VAL A 21 -10.33 -4.61 -3.78
N GLN A 22 -10.73 -5.89 -3.72
CA GLN A 22 -11.91 -6.41 -4.43
C GLN A 22 -13.21 -5.72 -4.00
N SER A 23 -13.31 -5.28 -2.75
CA SER A 23 -14.47 -4.53 -2.25
C SER A 23 -14.49 -3.06 -2.68
N GLY A 24 -13.40 -2.54 -3.30
CA GLY A 24 -13.26 -1.13 -3.67
C GLY A 24 -13.25 -0.17 -2.46
N ARG A 25 -12.98 -0.68 -1.25
CA ARG A 25 -13.02 0.08 0.00
C ARG A 25 -11.69 -0.09 0.74
N LEU A 26 -10.70 0.70 0.35
CA LEU A 26 -9.47 0.79 1.11
C LEU A 26 -9.69 1.56 2.41
N VAL A 27 -9.14 1.02 3.50
CA VAL A 27 -9.13 1.66 4.82
C VAL A 27 -7.73 2.18 5.13
N SER A 28 -7.63 3.19 6.00
CA SER A 28 -6.34 3.64 6.52
C SER A 28 -5.60 2.47 7.19
N MET A 29 -4.34 2.27 6.84
CA MET A 29 -3.54 1.14 7.30
C MET A 29 -2.07 1.49 7.47
N ILE A 30 -1.39 0.73 8.34
CA ILE A 30 0.07 0.77 8.52
C ILE A 30 0.65 -0.53 7.97
N LEU A 31 1.55 -0.43 7.00
CA LEU A 31 2.33 -1.57 6.52
C LEU A 31 3.62 -1.66 7.33
N TRP A 32 3.80 -2.73 8.11
CA TRP A 32 4.95 -2.91 9.00
C TRP A 32 5.80 -4.12 8.57
N GLY A 33 7.12 -3.93 8.54
CA GLY A 33 8.10 -4.97 8.26
C GLY A 33 9.51 -4.40 8.10
N PRO A 34 10.55 -5.25 8.01
CA PRO A 34 11.94 -4.83 7.86
C PRO A 34 12.21 -4.06 6.55
N ALA A 35 13.32 -3.33 6.47
CA ALA A 35 13.70 -2.64 5.23
C ALA A 35 13.76 -3.63 4.05
N GLY A 36 13.29 -3.24 2.87
CA GLY A 36 13.25 -4.12 1.70
C GLY A 36 12.09 -5.14 1.66
N SER A 37 11.22 -5.22 2.67
CA SER A 37 10.10 -6.18 2.71
C SER A 37 8.94 -5.89 1.72
N GLY A 38 9.09 -4.90 0.82
CA GLY A 38 8.09 -4.59 -0.19
C GLY A 38 6.93 -3.67 0.24
N LYS A 39 6.97 -3.02 1.42
CA LYS A 39 5.88 -2.15 1.92
C LYS A 39 5.44 -1.07 0.93
N THR A 40 6.39 -0.28 0.42
CA THR A 40 6.10 0.82 -0.52
C THR A 40 5.52 0.28 -1.83
N THR A 41 6.06 -0.84 -2.31
CA THR A 41 5.56 -1.54 -3.50
C THR A 41 4.13 -2.04 -3.28
N LEU A 42 3.87 -2.65 -2.13
CA LEU A 42 2.55 -3.15 -1.75
C LEU A 42 1.50 -2.04 -1.69
N ALA A 43 1.82 -0.89 -1.08
CA ALA A 43 0.92 0.26 -1.04
C ALA A 43 0.55 0.76 -2.44
N ARG A 44 1.53 0.88 -3.35
CA ARG A 44 1.31 1.31 -4.74
C ARG A 44 0.43 0.33 -5.51
N LEU A 45 0.70 -0.96 -5.38
CA LEU A 45 -0.06 -2.00 -6.09
C LEU A 45 -1.50 -2.11 -5.57
N VAL A 46 -1.70 -2.05 -4.26
CA VAL A 46 -3.04 -2.07 -3.64
C VAL A 46 -3.89 -0.90 -4.12
N ALA A 47 -3.32 0.31 -4.16
CA ALA A 47 -4.06 1.48 -4.62
C ALA A 47 -4.31 1.44 -6.14
N ALA A 48 -3.33 1.02 -6.95
CA ALA A 48 -3.53 0.88 -8.39
C ALA A 48 -4.63 -0.14 -8.74
N ASP A 49 -4.62 -1.30 -8.08
CA ASP A 49 -5.60 -2.38 -8.30
C ASP A 49 -7.01 -1.98 -7.80
N ALA A 50 -7.08 -1.14 -6.75
CA ALA A 50 -8.33 -0.58 -6.25
C ALA A 50 -8.80 0.69 -6.99
N GLY A 51 -8.02 1.20 -7.96
CA GLY A 51 -8.37 2.40 -8.75
C GLY A 51 -8.17 3.74 -8.03
N TYR A 52 -7.29 3.81 -7.03
CA TYR A 52 -6.99 5.03 -6.28
C TYR A 52 -5.73 5.74 -6.79
N HIS A 53 -5.71 7.07 -6.65
CA HIS A 53 -4.49 7.86 -6.80
C HIS A 53 -3.56 7.64 -5.58
N VAL A 54 -2.25 7.60 -5.82
CA VAL A 54 -1.24 7.43 -4.76
C VAL A 54 -0.32 8.63 -4.70
N GLU A 55 -0.26 9.26 -3.55
CA GLU A 55 0.76 10.25 -3.23
C GLU A 55 1.68 9.71 -2.14
N ALA A 56 2.97 9.65 -2.46
CA ALA A 56 3.98 9.14 -1.54
C ALA A 56 4.69 10.32 -0.86
N VAL A 57 4.51 10.43 0.45
CA VAL A 57 5.19 11.41 1.30
C VAL A 57 6.20 10.69 2.19
N SER A 58 7.41 11.23 2.33
CA SER A 58 8.48 10.62 3.13
C SER A 58 8.74 11.44 4.39
N ALA A 59 8.53 10.86 5.57
CA ALA A 59 8.79 11.54 6.84
C ALA A 59 10.27 11.96 7.06
N VAL A 60 11.20 11.41 6.27
CA VAL A 60 12.63 11.75 6.35
C VAL A 60 12.99 12.90 5.39
N ALA A 61 12.28 13.02 4.27
CA ALA A 61 12.60 14.00 3.22
C ALA A 61 11.59 15.15 3.14
N SER A 62 10.42 15.02 3.77
CA SER A 62 9.32 15.97 3.69
C SER A 62 9.20 16.77 5.00
N GLY A 63 9.20 18.09 4.90
CA GLY A 63 8.86 18.99 5.98
C GLY A 63 7.35 19.23 6.08
N VAL A 64 6.94 20.00 7.09
CA VAL A 64 5.52 20.36 7.33
C VAL A 64 4.89 21.05 6.12
N LYS A 65 5.69 21.75 5.33
CA LYS A 65 5.22 22.46 4.13
C LYS A 65 4.83 21.47 3.02
N GLU A 66 5.65 20.48 2.70
CA GLU A 66 5.30 19.47 1.69
C GLU A 66 4.06 18.66 2.10
N ILE A 67 3.92 18.32 3.40
CA ILE A 67 2.76 17.57 3.90
C ILE A 67 1.44 18.32 3.74
N ARG A 68 1.46 19.67 3.72
CA ARG A 68 0.25 20.50 3.55
C ARG A 68 -0.12 20.76 2.09
N SER A 69 0.79 20.48 1.15
CA SER A 69 0.61 20.77 -0.28
C SER A 69 0.29 19.54 -1.12
N ALA A 70 0.45 18.34 -0.55
CA ALA A 70 -0.11 17.08 -1.02
C ALA A 70 -1.57 16.97 -0.56
#